data_AF-A0A7D9IR33-F1
#
_entry.id   AF-A0A7D9IR33-F1
#
_cell.length_a   1.000
_cell.length_b   1.000
_cell.length_c   1.000
_cell.angle_alpha   90.00
_cell.angle_beta   90.00
_cell.angle_gamma   90.00
#
_symmetry.space_group_name_H-M   'P 1'
#
loop_
_entity.id
_entity.type
_entity.pdbx_description
1 polymer ?
#
loop_
_entity_poly.entity_id
_entity_poly.type
_entity_poly.pdbx_seq_one_letter_code
_entity_poly.pdbx_strand_id
1 'polypeptide(L)'
;MSDEEHKSELLDVFNDIMNKINELPLHPKNKILLYSRYLLSKISWDFTVFDISKTWICETLDGIASKYIRKWLELPVSATLSNVLLPQSKF
;
A
#
# COMPACT_ATOMS: atom_id res chain seq x y z
N MET A 1 22.69 -5.87 8.74
CA MET A 1 21.74 -4.80 8.40
C MET A 1 21.14 -4.34 9.70
N SER A 2 21.26 -3.04 9.99
CA SER A 2 20.51 -2.42 11.07
C SER A 2 19.02 -2.38 10.70
N ASP A 3 18.12 -2.49 11.66
CA ASP A 3 16.67 -2.43 11.42
C ASP A 3 16.25 -1.12 10.72
N GLU A 4 17.03 -0.05 10.88
CA GLU A 4 16.80 1.23 10.21
C GLU A 4 17.13 1.21 8.71
N GLU A 5 18.20 0.51 8.32
CA GLU A 5 18.59 0.36 6.91
C GLU A 5 17.51 -0.42 6.14
N HIS A 6 16.97 -1.47 6.77
CA HIS A 6 15.92 -2.27 6.17
C HIS A 6 14.61 -1.49 6.01
N LYS A 7 14.25 -0.63 6.97
CA LYS A 7 13.08 0.25 6.86
C LYS A 7 13.20 1.20 5.68
N SER A 8 14.38 1.76 5.43
CA SER A 8 14.60 2.61 4.25
C SER A 8 14.48 1.83 2.94
N GLU A 9 15.09 0.65 2.85
CA GLU A 9 14.99 -0.20 1.66
C GLU A 9 13.54 -0.59 1.36
N LEU A 10 12.77 -0.95 2.39
CA LEU A 10 11.36 -1.31 2.25
C LEU A 10 10.55 -0.12 1.73
N LEU A 11 10.80 1.09 2.24
CA LEU A 11 10.15 2.31 1.77
C LEU A 11 10.48 2.61 0.30
N ASP A 12 11.73 2.43 -0.11
CA ASP A 12 12.15 2.66 -1.50
C ASP A 12 11.47 1.67 -2.44
N VAL A 13 11.49 0.37 -2.10
CA VAL A 13 10.79 -0.68 -2.86
C VAL A 13 9.29 -0.41 -2.93
N PHE A 14 8.69 0.01 -1.82
CA PHE A 14 7.27 0.35 -1.76
C PHE A 14 6.92 1.49 -2.72
N ASN A 15 7.68 2.59 -2.66
CA ASN A 15 7.46 3.75 -3.51
C ASN A 15 7.68 3.43 -4.99
N ASP A 16 8.70 2.66 -5.31
CA ASP A 16 8.98 2.22 -6.68
C ASP A 16 7.83 1.41 -7.27
N ILE A 17 7.30 0.44 -6.52
CA ILE A 17 6.17 -0.36 -6.99
C ILE A 17 4.91 0.51 -7.09
N MET A 18 4.62 1.36 -6.11
CA MET A 18 3.45 2.24 -6.14
C MET A 18 3.48 3.22 -7.33
N ASN A 19 4.65 3.76 -7.66
CA ASN A 19 4.83 4.60 -8.85
C ASN A 19 4.56 3.82 -10.14
N LYS A 20 5.10 2.61 -10.27
CA LYS A 20 4.80 1.73 -11.42
C LYS A 20 3.31 1.42 -11.57
N ILE A 21 2.62 1.14 -10.45
CA ILE A 21 1.15 0.92 -10.44
C ILE A 21 0.41 2.18 -10.88
N ASN A 22 0.89 3.36 -10.45
CA ASN A 22 0.27 4.62 -10.78
C ASN A 22 0.40 4.95 -12.28
N GLU A 23 1.55 4.69 -12.89
CA GLU A 23 1.85 4.96 -14.31
C GLU A 23 1.10 4.04 -15.28
N LEU A 24 0.73 2.83 -14.85
CA LEU A 24 -0.03 1.90 -15.67
C LEU A 24 -1.39 2.51 -16.08
N PRO A 25 -1.77 2.42 -17.38
CA PRO A 25 -3.06 2.93 -17.88
C PRO A 25 -4.20 1.94 -17.57
N LEU A 26 -4.34 1.57 -16.29
CA LEU A 26 -5.36 0.65 -15.79
C LEU A 26 -6.51 1.43 -15.13
N HIS A 27 -7.71 0.84 -15.18
CA HIS A 27 -8.85 1.35 -14.42
C HIS A 27 -8.52 1.35 -12.91
N PRO A 28 -8.94 2.37 -12.12
CA PRO A 28 -8.64 2.49 -10.69
C PRO A 28 -8.92 1.22 -9.86
N LYS A 29 -10.05 0.54 -10.12
CA LYS A 29 -10.37 -0.73 -9.47
C LYS A 29 -9.31 -1.82 -9.70
N ASN A 30 -8.74 -1.89 -10.90
CA ASN A 30 -7.71 -2.87 -11.22
C ASN A 30 -6.37 -2.51 -10.56
N LYS A 31 -6.07 -1.21 -10.43
CA LYS A 31 -4.89 -0.75 -9.66
C LYS A 31 -4.99 -1.15 -8.20
N ILE A 32 -6.18 -1.03 -7.61
CA ILE A 32 -6.45 -1.45 -6.22
C ILE A 32 -6.31 -2.97 -6.07
N LEU A 33 -6.84 -3.76 -7.02
CA LEU A 33 -6.67 -5.21 -6.99
C LEU A 33 -5.19 -5.62 -7.11
N LEU A 34 -4.41 -4.90 -7.91
CA LEU A 34 -2.98 -5.16 -8.05
C LEU A 34 -2.22 -4.79 -6.77
N TYR A 35 -2.56 -3.66 -6.15
CA TYR A 35 -2.06 -3.28 -4.83
C TYR A 35 -2.33 -4.38 -3.79
N SER A 36 -3.58 -4.84 -3.68
CA SER A 36 -3.97 -5.80 -2.64
C SER A 36 -3.40 -7.20 -2.85
N ARG A 37 -3.24 -7.63 -4.11
CA ARG A 37 -2.74 -8.99 -4.43
C ARG A 37 -1.24 -9.09 -4.58
N TYR A 38 -0.58 -8.06 -5.08
CA TYR A 38 0.85 -8.12 -5.39
C TYR A 38 1.67 -7.40 -4.33
N LEU A 39 1.37 -6.12 -4.09
CA LEU A 39 2.19 -5.30 -3.21
C LEU A 39 2.09 -5.75 -1.75
N LEU A 40 0.88 -5.98 -1.23
CA LEU A 40 0.70 -6.49 0.13
C LEU A 40 1.38 -7.85 0.33
N SER A 41 1.26 -8.77 -0.64
CA SER A 41 1.90 -10.08 -0.56
C SER A 41 3.42 -10.03 -0.66
N LYS A 42 3.99 -9.03 -1.34
CA LYS A 42 5.42 -8.83 -1.40
C LYS A 42 5.97 -8.38 -0.05
N ILE A 43 5.32 -7.40 0.57
CA ILE A 43 5.75 -6.80 1.84
C ILE A 43 5.43 -7.72 3.03
N SER A 44 4.42 -8.59 2.92
CA SER A 44 4.06 -9.51 4.01
C SER A 44 5.22 -10.41 4.44
N TRP A 45 6.13 -10.75 3.51
CA TRP A 45 7.34 -11.49 3.86
C TRP A 45 8.29 -10.67 4.73
N ASP A 46 8.53 -9.41 4.38
CA ASP A 46 9.42 -8.54 5.13
C ASP A 46 8.88 -8.31 6.55
N PHE A 47 7.56 -8.19 6.71
CA PHE A 47 6.91 -8.11 8.02
C PHE A 47 6.99 -9.40 8.86
N THR A 48 7.19 -10.56 8.23
CA THR A 48 7.39 -11.82 8.98
C THR A 48 8.82 -12.01 9.43
N VAL A 49 9.79 -11.45 8.72
CA VAL A 49 11.22 -11.64 8.99
C VAL A 49 11.75 -10.58 9.96
N PHE A 50 11.24 -9.35 9.88
CA PHE A 50 11.70 -8.23 10.70
C PHE A 50 10.65 -7.79 11.72
N ASP A 51 11.10 -7.45 12.94
CA ASP A 51 10.23 -6.92 13.99
C ASP A 51 9.98 -5.42 13.76
N ILE A 52 9.06 -5.13 12.85
CA ILE A 52 8.66 -3.76 12.52
C ILE A 52 7.47 -3.37 13.37
N SER A 53 7.56 -2.24 14.07
CA SER A 53 6.46 -1.75 14.90
C SER A 53 5.24 -1.42 14.04
N LYS A 54 4.07 -1.89 14.51
CA LYS A 54 2.79 -1.60 13.87
C LYS A 54 2.52 -0.10 13.73
N THR A 55 2.98 0.70 14.70
CA THR A 55 2.85 2.17 14.67
C THR A 55 3.58 2.78 13.48
N TRP A 56 4.82 2.33 13.22
CA TRP A 56 5.60 2.83 12.08
C TRP A 56 4.92 2.48 10.75
N ILE A 57 4.38 1.27 10.61
CA ILE A 57 3.66 0.83 9.40
C ILE A 57 2.44 1.72 9.14
N CYS A 58 1.62 1.97 10.17
CA CYS A 58 0.42 2.79 10.04
C CYS A 58 0.72 4.28 9.76
N GLU A 59 1.83 4.80 10.27
CA GLU A 59 2.19 6.21 10.05
C GLU A 59 2.83 6.43 8.68
N THR A 60 3.66 5.50 8.22
CA THR A 60 4.47 5.66 7.00
C THR A 60 3.80 5.03 5.78
N LEU A 61 3.70 3.70 5.76
CA LEU A 61 3.24 2.92 4.61
C LEU A 61 1.75 3.16 4.31
N ASP A 62 0.90 3.13 5.34
CA ASP A 62 -0.54 3.40 5.17
C ASP A 62 -0.78 4.84 4.71
N GLY A 63 0.04 5.80 5.17
CA GLY A 63 -0.02 7.20 4.73
C GLY A 63 0.26 7.35 3.24
N ILE A 64 1.30 6.68 2.74
CA ILE A 64 1.67 6.67 1.31
C ILE A 64 0.56 5.96 0.52
N ALA A 65 0.18 4.74 0.91
CA ALA A 65 -0.86 3.96 0.24
C ALA A 65 -2.17 4.75 0.10
N SER A 66 -2.60 5.39 1.19
CA SER A 66 -3.83 6.17 1.25
C SER A 66 -3.82 7.33 0.25
N LYS A 67 -2.67 8.00 0.08
CA LYS A 67 -2.53 9.11 -0.88
C LYS A 67 -2.73 8.64 -2.32
N TYR A 68 -2.13 7.51 -2.71
CA TYR A 68 -2.30 6.95 -4.05
C TYR A 68 -3.72 6.42 -4.28
N ILE A 69 -4.29 5.70 -3.32
CA ILE A 69 -5.65 5.16 -3.46
C ILE A 69 -6.67 6.28 -3.59
N ARG A 70 -6.55 7.36 -2.79
CA ARG A 70 -7.41 8.55 -2.95
C ARG A 70 -7.25 9.19 -4.33
N LYS A 71 -6.01 9.30 -4.83
CA LYS A 71 -5.74 9.82 -6.17
C LYS A 71 -6.38 8.97 -7.26
N TRP A 72 -6.29 7.64 -7.17
CA TRP A 72 -6.85 6.74 -8.17
C TRP A 72 -8.38 6.79 -8.19
N LEU A 73 -9.02 7.00 -7.05
CA LEU A 73 -10.47 7.03 -6.92
C LEU A 73 -11.06 8.44 -6.92
N GLU A 74 -10.23 9.46 -7.14
CA GLU A 74 -10.62 10.87 -7.14
C GLU A 74 -11.37 11.29 -5.85
N LEU A 75 -10.97 10.70 -4.72
CA LEU A 75 -11.60 10.95 -3.43
C LEU A 75 -11.01 12.20 -2.76
N PRO A 76 -11.84 12.98 -2.03
CA PRO A 76 -11.34 14.10 -1.25
C PRO A 76 -10.45 13.61 -0.09
N VAL A 77 -9.60 14.50 0.43
CA VAL A 77 -8.63 14.18 1.50
C VAL A 77 -9.32 13.68 2.78
N SER A 78 -10.56 14.12 3.02
CA SER A 78 -11.40 13.71 4.15
C SER A 78 -12.14 12.38 3.95
N ALA A 79 -12.06 11.75 2.77
CA ALA A 79 -12.76 10.51 2.51
C ALA A 79 -12.17 9.33 3.31
N THR A 80 -13.07 8.57 3.92
CA THR A 80 -12.75 7.35 4.66
C THR A 80 -12.48 6.20 3.69
N LEU A 81 -11.23 5.73 3.64
CA LEU A 81 -10.83 4.61 2.77
C LEU A 81 -11.35 3.25 3.25
N SER A 82 -11.83 3.15 4.49
CA SER A 82 -12.41 1.93 5.07
C SER A 82 -13.62 1.42 4.27
N ASN A 83 -14.38 2.32 3.64
CA ASN A 83 -15.64 1.99 2.96
C ASN A 83 -15.44 1.65 1.47
N VAL A 84 -14.22 1.78 0.98
CA VAL A 84 -13.91 1.81 -0.46
C VAL A 84 -13.38 0.46 -0.97
N LEU A 85 -12.87 -0.38 -0.06
CA LEU A 85 -11.96 -1.49 -0.40
C LEU A 85 -12.51 -2.91 -0.27
N LEU A 86 -13.81 -3.13 -0.07
CA LEU A 86 -14.30 -4.51 0.05
C LEU A 86 -15.30 -4.85 -1.06
N PRO A 87 -14.95 -5.74 -2.03
CA PRO A 87 -15.98 -6.64 -2.52
C PRO A 87 -16.50 -7.41 -1.30
N GLN A 88 -17.77 -7.20 -0.94
CA GLN A 88 -18.46 -8.10 -0.03
C GLN A 88 -18.53 -9.46 -0.73
N SER A 89 -17.55 -10.34 -0.49
CA SER A 89 -17.68 -11.73 -0.88
C SER A 89 -18.82 -12.31 -0.05
N LYS A 90 -19.98 -12.49 -0.68
CA LYS A 90 -21.03 -13.39 -0.18
C LYS A 90 -20.58 -14.83 -0.47
N PHE A 91 -19.68 -15.34 0.34
CA PHE A 91 -19.40 -16.77 0.49
C PHE A 91 -19.07 -17.03 1.95
#